data_AF-A0A970AUQ2-F1
#
_entry.id   AF-A0A970AUQ2-F1
#
_cell.length_a   1.000
_cell.length_b   1.000
_cell.length_c   1.000
_cell.angle_alpha   90.00
_cell.angle_beta   90.00
_cell.angle_gamma   90.00
#
_symmetry.space_group_name_H-M   'P 1'
#
loop_
_entity.id
_entity.type
_entity.pdbx_description
1 polymer ?
#
loop_
_entity_poly.entity_id
_entity_poly.type
_entity_poly.pdbx_seq_one_letter_code
_entity_poly.pdbx_strand_id
1 'polypeptide(L)'
;MGKMRPLKIKDHVSQKTGRIRKKFKKTFGISPHQITLALLNHEKSQNLIADMANDGEVISKFAPKVLERMKHIIEGTKDLNRVHSEVAKLGGDAINQIQKYQDDSELANTKYINTAEEQKLSFTSAKDKESLRHKNSNRAGNTSKMACKAHRAN
;
A
#
# COMPACT_ATOMS: atom_id res chain seq x y z
N MET A 1 5.80 -67.31 9.33
CA MET A 1 4.93 -66.78 8.25
C MET A 1 3.84 -67.81 7.95
N GLY A 2 2.61 -67.57 8.43
CA GLY A 2 1.50 -68.51 8.25
C GLY A 2 1.01 -68.52 6.79
N LYS A 3 0.96 -69.69 6.16
CA LYS A 3 0.39 -69.89 4.81
C LYS A 3 -1.08 -69.46 4.82
N MET A 4 -1.44 -68.49 3.98
CA MET A 4 -2.84 -68.14 3.72
C MET A 4 -3.59 -69.38 3.22
N ARG A 5 -4.69 -69.74 3.88
CA ARG A 5 -5.65 -70.69 3.31
C ARG A 5 -6.33 -70.03 2.11
N PRO A 6 -6.45 -70.71 0.95
CA PRO A 6 -7.13 -70.14 -0.20
C PRO A 6 -8.58 -69.80 0.15
N LEU A 7 -9.05 -68.65 -0.36
CA LEU A 7 -10.40 -68.13 -0.17
C LEU A 7 -11.45 -69.21 -0.48
N LYS A 8 -12.31 -69.53 0.52
CA LYS A 8 -13.51 -70.36 0.29
C LYS A 8 -14.69 -69.58 -0.28
N ILE A 9 -14.72 -68.25 -0.10
CA ILE A 9 -15.83 -67.39 -0.52
C ILE A 9 -15.51 -66.80 -1.90
N LYS A 10 -16.40 -67.01 -2.88
CA LYS A 10 -16.28 -66.43 -4.21
C LYS A 10 -16.81 -64.99 -4.23
N ASP A 11 -16.02 -64.08 -4.80
CA ASP A 11 -16.44 -62.69 -5.04
C ASP A 11 -17.28 -62.62 -6.32
N HIS A 12 -18.61 -62.64 -6.16
CA HIS A 12 -19.58 -62.57 -7.26
C HIS A 12 -19.78 -61.15 -7.82
N VAL A 13 -19.25 -60.12 -7.15
CA VAL A 13 -19.48 -58.70 -7.48
C VAL A 13 -18.31 -58.13 -8.29
N SER A 14 -17.11 -58.72 -8.16
CA SER A 14 -15.88 -58.27 -8.82
C SER A 14 -15.95 -58.14 -10.33
N GLN A 15 -16.51 -59.15 -10.99
CA GLN A 15 -16.52 -59.23 -12.45
C GLN A 15 -17.45 -58.18 -13.06
N LYS A 16 -18.55 -57.82 -12.37
CA LYS A 16 -19.54 -56.85 -12.85
C LYS A 16 -19.22 -55.39 -12.52
N THR A 17 -18.26 -55.13 -11.63
CA THR A 17 -17.99 -53.79 -11.08
C THR A 17 -16.63 -53.19 -11.48
N GLY A 18 -15.96 -53.73 -12.51
CA GLY A 18 -14.59 -53.35 -12.87
C GLY A 18 -14.32 -51.84 -13.01
N ARG A 19 -15.26 -51.08 -13.59
CA ARG A 19 -15.14 -49.60 -13.70
C ARG A 19 -15.21 -48.91 -12.33
N ILE A 20 -16.11 -49.37 -11.46
CA ILE A 20 -16.29 -48.84 -10.10
C ILE A 20 -15.03 -49.13 -9.27
N ARG A 21 -14.44 -50.33 -9.39
CA ARG A 21 -13.20 -50.69 -8.68
C ARG A 21 -12.02 -49.78 -9.06
N LYS A 22 -11.87 -49.46 -10.35
CA LYS A 22 -10.82 -48.54 -10.83
C LYS A 22 -11.01 -47.13 -10.26
N LYS A 23 -12.24 -46.61 -10.28
CA LYS A 23 -12.55 -45.29 -9.71
C LYS A 23 -12.35 -45.26 -8.19
N PHE A 24 -12.80 -46.30 -7.50
CA PHE A 24 -12.62 -46.45 -6.05
C PHE A 24 -11.14 -46.42 -5.65
N LYS A 25 -10.29 -47.21 -6.33
CA LYS A 25 -8.83 -47.18 -6.09
C LYS A 25 -8.22 -45.82 -6.36
N LYS A 26 -8.67 -45.11 -7.40
CA LYS A 26 -8.18 -43.76 -7.73
C LYS A 26 -8.56 -42.72 -6.66
N THR A 27 -9.76 -42.84 -6.08
CA THR A 27 -10.28 -41.88 -5.11
C THR A 27 -9.80 -42.14 -3.69
N PHE A 28 -9.80 -43.40 -3.26
CA PHE A 28 -9.52 -43.78 -1.87
C PHE A 28 -8.15 -44.44 -1.68
N GLY A 29 -7.34 -44.57 -2.73
CA GLY A 29 -6.01 -45.19 -2.68
C GLY A 29 -6.00 -46.71 -2.44
N ILE A 30 -7.12 -47.30 -2.01
CA ILE A 30 -7.25 -48.72 -1.70
C ILE A 30 -8.14 -49.47 -2.70
N SER A 31 -7.77 -50.69 -3.04
CA SER A 31 -8.58 -51.55 -3.91
C SER A 31 -9.62 -52.34 -3.10
N PRO A 32 -10.80 -52.64 -3.69
CA PRO A 32 -11.80 -53.49 -3.03
C PRO A 32 -11.28 -54.89 -2.66
N HIS A 33 -10.27 -55.39 -3.39
CA HIS A 33 -9.61 -56.65 -3.06
C HIS A 33 -8.83 -56.58 -1.73
N GLN A 34 -8.15 -55.46 -1.45
CA GLN A 34 -7.45 -55.26 -0.18
C GLN A 34 -8.42 -55.17 1.01
N ILE A 35 -9.63 -54.65 0.79
CA ILE A 35 -10.69 -54.67 1.80
C ILE A 35 -11.11 -56.11 2.08
N THR A 36 -11.35 -56.92 1.04
CA THR A 36 -11.67 -58.34 1.21
C THR A 36 -10.55 -59.09 1.94
N LEU A 37 -9.28 -58.81 1.63
CA LEU A 37 -8.14 -59.39 2.34
C LEU A 37 -8.10 -58.97 3.82
N ALA A 38 -8.36 -57.71 4.13
CA ALA A 38 -8.42 -57.24 5.50
C ALA A 38 -9.53 -57.93 6.31
N LEU A 39 -10.71 -58.13 5.71
CA LEU A 39 -11.80 -58.89 6.32
C LEU A 39 -11.49 -60.38 6.54
N LEU A 40 -10.48 -60.90 5.85
CA LEU A 40 -10.00 -62.28 5.96
C LEU A 40 -8.79 -62.42 6.88
N ASN A 41 -8.56 -61.46 7.77
CA ASN A 41 -7.44 -61.43 8.72
C ASN A 41 -6.05 -61.37 8.06
N HIS A 42 -5.96 -60.77 6.88
CA HIS A 42 -4.66 -60.43 6.30
C HIS A 42 -4.10 -59.17 7.00
N GLU A 43 -3.18 -59.40 7.92
CA GLU A 43 -2.59 -58.40 8.82
C GLU A 43 -2.11 -57.13 8.10
N LYS A 44 -1.37 -57.27 6.98
CA LYS A 44 -0.88 -56.11 6.22
C LYS A 44 -2.00 -55.24 5.65
N SER A 45 -3.13 -55.84 5.29
CA SER A 45 -4.27 -55.11 4.74
C SER A 45 -5.13 -54.49 5.84
N GLN A 46 -5.20 -55.13 7.01
CA GLN A 46 -5.85 -54.55 8.19
C GLN A 46 -5.10 -53.33 8.71
N ASN A 47 -3.77 -53.43 8.86
CA ASN A 47 -2.95 -52.31 9.33
C ASN A 47 -3.05 -51.11 8.39
N LEU A 48 -2.96 -51.34 7.08
CA LEU A 48 -3.13 -50.27 6.08
C LEU A 48 -4.49 -49.55 6.20
N ILE A 49 -5.58 -50.29 6.39
CA ILE A 49 -6.92 -49.67 6.55
C ILE A 49 -7.02 -48.93 7.88
N ALA A 50 -6.44 -49.46 8.95
CA ALA A 50 -6.43 -48.82 10.26
C ALA A 50 -5.66 -47.49 10.23
N ASP A 51 -4.47 -47.46 9.61
CA ASP A 51 -3.68 -46.24 9.44
C ASP A 51 -4.44 -45.19 8.64
N MET A 52 -5.03 -45.58 7.51
CA MET A 52 -5.85 -44.68 6.69
C MET A 52 -7.10 -44.16 7.43
N ALA A 53 -7.72 -44.98 8.28
CA ALA A 53 -8.85 -44.58 9.09
C ALA A 53 -8.44 -43.58 10.18
N ASN A 54 -7.32 -43.82 10.87
CA ASN A 54 -6.75 -42.91 11.86
C ASN A 54 -6.40 -41.57 11.22
N ASP A 55 -5.71 -41.58 10.07
CA ASP A 55 -5.39 -40.37 9.31
C ASP A 55 -6.66 -39.61 8.90
N GLY A 56 -7.68 -40.33 8.41
CA GLY A 56 -8.97 -39.76 8.05
C GLY A 56 -9.69 -39.12 9.24
N GLU A 57 -9.66 -39.75 10.41
CA GLU A 57 -10.26 -39.22 11.64
C GLU A 57 -9.53 -37.96 12.13
N VAL A 58 -8.20 -38.00 12.14
CA VAL A 58 -7.37 -36.84 12.49
C VAL A 58 -7.65 -35.68 11.53
N ILE A 59 -7.62 -35.93 10.22
CA ILE A 59 -7.89 -34.91 9.22
C ILE A 59 -9.29 -34.33 9.42
N SER A 60 -10.32 -35.17 9.59
CA SER A 60 -11.70 -34.71 9.80
C SER A 60 -11.84 -33.84 11.05
N LYS A 61 -11.15 -34.20 12.14
CA LYS A 61 -11.17 -33.48 13.42
C LYS A 61 -10.46 -32.12 13.36
N PHE A 62 -9.36 -32.03 12.62
CA PHE A 62 -8.51 -30.83 12.59
C PHE A 62 -8.75 -29.91 11.39
N ALA A 63 -9.22 -30.44 10.26
CA ALA A 63 -9.52 -29.67 9.06
C ALA A 63 -10.38 -28.41 9.30
N PRO A 64 -11.52 -28.47 10.03
CA PRO A 64 -12.32 -27.26 10.26
C PRO A 64 -11.55 -26.19 11.05
N LYS A 65 -10.76 -26.60 12.06
CA LYS A 65 -9.96 -25.68 12.87
C LYS A 65 -8.83 -25.03 12.06
N VAL A 66 -8.19 -25.79 11.19
CA VAL A 66 -7.16 -25.26 10.28
C VAL A 66 -7.80 -24.28 9.29
N LEU A 67 -8.96 -24.62 8.73
CA LEU A 67 -9.69 -23.75 7.82
C LEU A 67 -10.07 -22.42 8.48
N GLU A 68 -10.62 -22.43 9.69
CA GLU A 68 -10.93 -21.19 10.42
C GLU A 68 -9.69 -20.34 10.69
N ARG A 69 -8.60 -20.95 11.15
CA ARG A 69 -7.33 -20.23 11.38
C ARG A 69 -6.80 -19.59 10.10
N MET A 70 -6.84 -20.32 8.99
CA MET A 70 -6.42 -19.79 7.69
C MET A 70 -7.31 -18.63 7.23
N LYS A 71 -8.63 -18.69 7.47
CA LYS A 71 -9.54 -17.56 7.20
C LYS A 71 -9.13 -16.33 8.01
N HIS A 72 -8.88 -16.47 9.31
CA HIS A 72 -8.43 -15.36 10.14
C HIS A 72 -7.09 -14.76 9.68
N ILE A 73 -6.14 -15.59 9.24
CA ILE A 73 -4.87 -15.11 8.68
C ILE A 73 -5.10 -14.30 7.40
N ILE A 74 -5.94 -14.81 6.50
CA ILE A 74 -6.27 -14.14 5.23
C ILE A 74 -6.98 -12.80 5.50
N GLU A 75 -7.98 -12.81 6.39
CA GLU A 75 -8.72 -11.60 6.78
C GLU A 75 -7.82 -10.57 7.44
N GLY A 76 -7.01 -10.98 8.42
CA GLY A 76 -6.06 -10.08 9.09
C GLY A 76 -5.03 -9.48 8.13
N THR A 77 -4.54 -10.27 7.16
CA THR A 77 -3.62 -9.77 6.13
C THR A 77 -4.29 -8.76 5.19
N LYS A 78 -5.55 -9.03 4.80
CA LYS A 78 -6.34 -8.11 3.97
C LYS A 78 -6.57 -6.79 4.69
N ASP A 79 -6.98 -6.83 5.95
CA ASP A 79 -7.25 -5.63 6.74
C ASP A 79 -5.98 -4.82 7.00
N LEU A 80 -4.87 -5.49 7.32
CA LEU A 80 -3.57 -4.82 7.47
C LEU A 80 -3.17 -4.06 6.19
N ASN A 81 -3.27 -4.72 5.03
CA ASN A 81 -2.91 -4.09 3.75
C ASN A 81 -3.84 -2.92 3.41
N ARG A 82 -5.13 -3.02 3.75
CA ARG A 82 -6.08 -1.92 3.61
C ARG A 82 -5.67 -0.73 4.46
N VAL A 83 -5.39 -0.94 5.75
CA VAL A 83 -4.97 0.12 6.67
C VAL A 83 -3.67 0.76 6.20
N HIS A 84 -2.68 -0.02 5.79
CA HIS A 84 -1.44 0.50 5.22
C HIS A 84 -1.69 1.39 3.99
N SER A 85 -2.59 0.98 3.10
CA SER A 85 -2.96 1.79 1.92
C SER A 85 -3.66 3.08 2.30
N GLU A 86 -4.59 3.05 3.25
CA GLU A 86 -5.30 4.24 3.73
C GLU A 86 -4.36 5.22 4.43
N VAL A 87 -3.46 4.72 5.29
CA VAL A 87 -2.43 5.54 5.97
C VAL A 87 -1.47 6.17 4.96
N ALA A 88 -1.03 5.42 3.95
CA ALA A 88 -0.16 5.94 2.90
C ALA A 88 -0.83 7.08 2.11
N LYS A 89 -2.14 6.95 1.81
CA LYS A 89 -2.91 8.02 1.15
C LYS A 89 -3.02 9.25 2.02
N LEU A 90 -3.42 9.09 3.29
CA LEU A 90 -3.51 10.20 4.25
C LEU A 90 -2.16 10.91 4.42
N GLY A 91 -1.07 10.14 4.51
CA GLY A 91 0.29 10.68 4.58
C GLY A 91 0.67 11.48 3.33
N GLY A 92 0.39 10.94 2.14
CA GLY A 92 0.65 11.64 0.87
C GLY A 92 -0.14 12.95 0.74
N ASP A 93 -1.43 12.93 1.09
CA ASP A 93 -2.30 14.11 1.05
C ASP A 93 -1.84 15.17 2.06
N ALA A 94 -1.45 14.76 3.27
CA ALA A 94 -0.94 15.66 4.30
C ALA A 94 0.38 16.32 3.89
N ILE A 95 1.32 15.56 3.31
CA ILE A 95 2.59 16.10 2.80
C ILE A 95 2.33 17.16 1.73
N ASN A 96 1.45 16.86 0.76
CA ASN A 96 1.10 17.81 -0.30
C ASN A 96 0.48 19.11 0.25
N GLN A 97 -0.35 19.03 1.29
CA GLN A 97 -0.93 20.21 1.93
C GLN A 97 0.12 21.02 2.70
N ILE A 98 1.01 20.35 3.44
CA ILE A 98 2.11 21.00 4.16
C ILE A 98 3.01 21.75 3.18
N GLN A 99 3.37 21.12 2.06
CA GLN A 99 4.19 21.73 1.01
C GLN A 99 3.53 23.01 0.47
N LYS A 100 2.22 22.96 0.17
CA LYS A 100 1.47 24.15 -0.26
C LYS A 100 1.52 25.29 0.76
N TYR A 101 1.36 24.99 2.05
CA TYR A 101 1.44 26.02 3.09
C TYR A 101 2.85 26.62 3.23
N GLN A 102 3.89 25.82 3.00
CA GLN A 102 5.26 26.29 2.95
C GLN A 102 5.47 27.23 1.76
N ASP A 103 5.05 26.81 0.57
CA ASP A 103 5.16 27.59 -0.66
C ASP A 103 4.37 28.92 -0.55
N ASP A 104 3.16 28.89 0.02
CA ASP A 104 2.34 30.09 0.25
C ASP A 104 3.00 31.07 1.23
N SER A 105 3.63 30.55 2.29
CA SER A 105 4.36 31.36 3.27
C SER A 105 5.61 32.00 2.67
N GLU A 106 6.35 31.25 1.86
CA GLU A 106 7.51 31.76 1.13
C GLU A 106 7.09 32.87 0.15
N LEU A 107 6.02 32.64 -0.62
CA LEU A 107 5.48 33.65 -1.54
C LEU A 107 5.03 34.92 -0.81
N ALA A 108 4.39 34.79 0.36
CA ALA A 108 3.99 35.92 1.18
C ALA A 108 5.21 36.71 1.69
N ASN A 109 6.26 36.01 2.13
CA ASN A 109 7.50 36.62 2.56
C ASN A 109 8.21 37.37 1.41
N THR A 110 8.30 36.76 0.22
CA THR A 110 8.85 37.42 -0.98
C THR A 110 8.06 38.67 -1.34
N LYS A 111 6.72 38.61 -1.30
CA LYS A 111 5.88 39.80 -1.55
C LYS A 111 6.17 40.91 -0.55
N TYR A 112 6.27 40.58 0.73
CA TYR A 112 6.60 41.56 1.77
C TYR A 112 7.94 42.25 1.50
N ILE A 113 9.00 41.48 1.23
CA ILE A 113 10.34 42.00 0.91
C ILE A 113 10.27 42.95 -0.29
N ASN A 114 9.64 42.52 -1.39
CA ASN A 114 9.51 43.33 -2.60
C ASN A 114 8.75 44.64 -2.32
N THR A 115 7.63 44.59 -1.59
CA THR A 115 6.88 45.81 -1.24
C THR A 115 7.68 46.77 -0.36
N ALA A 116 8.49 46.26 0.57
CA ALA A 116 9.35 47.09 1.39
C ALA A 116 10.46 47.76 0.57
N GLU A 117 11.05 47.03 -0.38
CA GLU A 117 12.05 47.58 -1.31
C GLU A 117 11.45 48.66 -2.23
N GLU A 118 10.25 48.42 -2.77
CA GLU A 118 9.52 49.40 -3.58
C GLU A 118 9.20 50.68 -2.79
N GLN A 119 8.75 50.55 -1.55
CA GLN A 119 8.50 51.70 -0.67
C GLN A 119 9.79 52.50 -0.41
N LYS A 120 10.89 51.81 -0.14
CA LYS A 120 12.21 52.43 0.07
C LYS A 120 12.68 53.18 -1.19
N LEU A 121 12.58 52.55 -2.37
CA LEU A 121 12.94 53.15 -3.65
C LEU A 121 12.04 54.35 -4.01
N SER A 122 10.75 54.25 -3.72
CA SER A 122 9.79 55.34 -3.90
C SER A 122 10.14 56.54 -3.03
N PHE A 123 10.47 56.30 -1.76
CA PHE A 123 10.87 57.35 -0.83
C PHE A 123 12.19 58.03 -1.23
N THR A 124 13.23 57.25 -1.58
CA THR A 124 14.50 57.83 -2.04
C THR A 124 14.32 58.64 -3.32
N SER A 125 13.55 58.12 -4.28
CA SER A 125 13.24 58.82 -5.53
C SER A 125 12.46 60.13 -5.28
N ALA A 126 11.50 60.14 -4.35
CA ALA A 126 10.75 61.33 -3.98
C ALA A 126 11.66 62.39 -3.32
N LYS A 127 12.54 61.96 -2.40
CA LYS A 127 13.52 62.82 -1.75
C LYS A 127 14.48 63.45 -2.76
N ASP A 128 14.99 62.67 -3.71
CA ASP A 128 15.93 63.15 -4.73
C ASP A 128 15.25 64.12 -5.71
N LYS A 129 14.00 63.84 -6.11
CA LYS A 129 13.19 64.77 -6.91
C LYS A 129 12.99 66.11 -6.20
N GLU A 130 12.72 66.08 -4.89
CA GLU A 130 12.55 67.32 -4.12
C GLU A 130 13.86 68.09 -3.96
N SER A 131 14.96 67.39 -3.68
CA SER A 131 16.30 67.99 -3.66
C SER A 131 16.68 68.64 -4.99
N LEU A 132 16.36 67.98 -6.12
CA LEU A 132 16.55 68.53 -7.46
C LEU A 132 15.68 69.78 -7.71
N ARG A 133 14.40 69.77 -7.27
CA ARG A 133 13.54 70.96 -7.36
C ARG A 133 14.12 72.14 -6.60
N HIS A 134 14.59 71.94 -5.37
CA HIS A 134 15.24 73.00 -4.58
C HIS A 134 16.53 73.52 -5.21
N LYS A 135 17.39 72.62 -5.72
CA LYS A 135 18.63 73.01 -6.42
C LYS A 135 18.34 73.83 -7.67
N ASN A 136 17.37 73.40 -8.49
CA ASN A 136 17.03 74.11 -9.73
C ASN A 136 16.34 75.46 -9.45
N SER A 137 15.46 75.54 -8.45
CA SER A 137 14.84 76.80 -8.01
C SER A 137 15.88 77.82 -7.53
N ASN A 138 16.85 77.39 -6.71
CA ASN A 138 17.93 78.27 -6.23
C ASN A 138 18.85 78.74 -7.37
N ARG A 139 19.07 77.90 -8.39
CA ARG A 139 19.88 78.25 -9.56
C ARG A 139 19.18 79.30 -10.44
N ALA A 140 17.88 79.19 -10.65
CA ALA A 140 17.07 80.19 -11.37
C ALA A 140 16.95 81.54 -10.61
N GLY A 141 16.88 81.51 -9.28
CA GLY A 141 16.91 82.72 -8.46
C GLY A 141 18.24 83.47 -8.51
N ASN A 142 19.37 82.76 -8.60
CA ASN A 142 20.70 83.37 -8.71
C ASN A 142 20.99 83.94 -10.10
N THR A 143 20.51 83.32 -11.17
CA THR A 143 20.65 83.87 -12.54
C THR A 143 19.80 85.13 -12.71
N SER A 144 18.60 85.19 -12.12
CA SER A 144 17.78 86.41 -12.07
C SER A 144 18.46 87.55 -11.29
N LYS A 145 19.08 87.26 -10.14
CA LYS A 145 19.84 88.27 -9.38
C LYS A 145 21.10 88.78 -10.11
N MET A 146 21.78 87.93 -10.87
CA MET A 146 22.92 88.36 -11.71
C MET A 146 22.47 89.19 -12.92
N ALA A 147 21.35 88.81 -13.58
CA ALA A 147 20.79 89.59 -14.69
C ALA A 147 20.32 90.99 -14.24
N CYS A 148 19.68 91.11 -13.06
CA CYS A 148 19.31 92.41 -12.49
C CYS A 148 20.52 93.26 -12.06
N LYS A 149 21.64 92.65 -11.67
CA LYS A 149 22.87 93.40 -11.35
C LYS A 149 23.57 93.93 -12.59
N ALA A 150 23.57 93.16 -13.68
CA ALA A 150 24.16 93.58 -14.95
C ALA A 150 23.44 94.78 -15.58
N HIS A 151 22.11 94.89 -15.40
CA HIS A 151 21.35 96.04 -15.90
C HIS A 151 21.44 97.32 -15.05
N ARG A 152 22.02 97.26 -13.85
CA ARG A 152 22.22 98.42 -12.96
C ARG A 152 23.62 99.05 -13.02
N ALA A 153 24.50 98.50 -13.87
CA ALA A 153 25.89 98.91 -14.00
C ALA A 153 26.21 99.68 -15.30
N ASN A 154 25.17 100.02 -16.09
CA ASN A 154 25.21 101.02 -17.17
C ASN A 154 24.31 102.19 -16.79
#